data_AF-A0AA40EZ86-F1
#
_entry.id   AF-A0AA40EZ86-F1
#
_cell.length_a   1.000
_cell.length_b   1.000
_cell.length_c   1.000
_cell.angle_alpha   90.00
_cell.angle_beta   90.00
_cell.angle_gamma   90.00
#
_symmetry.space_group_name_H-M   'P 1'
#
loop_
_entity.id
_entity.type
_entity.pdbx_description
1 polymer ?
#
loop_
_entity_poly.entity_id
_entity_poly.type
_entity_poly.pdbx_seq_one_letter_code
_entity_poly.pdbx_strand_id
1 'polypeptide(L)'
;MAAPADKTIGNLNGKWVMNKTLSTPIEPGLALQGVGWMTRKMPSAEQFTHVEIEQTGTGGMKGSTEKRCLDYNFRDHSDWLFGHVKGQSKWISAAEITDDFLKSGWIETDAEKGGPNGETHLLSHVESYDAGWTATQIWGFKECSDGQRRYARNVVIAKGSERVELQLYYDYLE
;
A
#
# COMPACT_ATOMS: atom_id res chain seq x y z
N MET A 1 -6.10 -2.69 -16.59
CA MET A 1 -5.25 -2.09 -17.64
C MET A 1 -3.95 -1.62 -17.03
N ALA A 2 -2.90 -1.40 -17.84
CA ALA A 2 -1.70 -0.70 -17.38
C ALA A 2 -2.07 0.65 -16.73
N ALA A 3 -1.24 1.13 -15.81
CA ALA A 3 -1.46 2.44 -15.22
C ALA A 3 -1.25 3.53 -16.29
N PRO A 4 -2.21 4.44 -16.51
CA PRO A 4 -2.03 5.58 -17.39
C PRO A 4 -0.82 6.42 -16.99
N ALA A 5 -0.22 7.12 -17.97
CA ALA A 5 0.98 7.93 -17.74
C ALA A 5 0.73 9.13 -16.79
N ASP A 6 -0.51 9.62 -16.71
CA ASP A 6 -0.94 10.69 -15.81
C ASP A 6 -1.19 10.22 -14.36
N LYS A 7 -1.20 8.89 -14.11
CA LYS A 7 -1.22 8.33 -12.75
C LYS A 7 0.21 8.22 -12.22
N THR A 8 0.50 9.04 -11.23
CA THR A 8 1.75 9.05 -10.48
C THR A 8 1.48 8.66 -9.03
N ILE A 9 2.54 8.43 -8.25
CA ILE A 9 2.40 8.12 -6.83
C ILE A 9 1.74 9.29 -6.05
N GLY A 10 1.86 10.52 -6.57
CA GLY A 10 1.20 11.72 -6.05
C GLY A 10 -0.27 11.87 -6.47
N ASN A 11 -0.75 11.03 -7.38
CA ASN A 11 -2.13 11.04 -7.87
C ASN A 11 -2.59 9.63 -8.25
N LEU A 12 -2.94 8.83 -7.23
CA LEU A 12 -3.49 7.49 -7.39
C LEU A 12 -5.02 7.44 -7.42
N ASN A 13 -5.70 8.59 -7.47
CA ASN A 13 -7.16 8.66 -7.52
C ASN A 13 -7.70 7.85 -8.70
N GLY A 14 -8.68 6.99 -8.46
CA GLY A 14 -9.29 6.14 -9.47
C GLY A 14 -9.59 4.74 -8.94
N LYS A 15 -10.13 3.88 -9.81
CA LYS A 15 -10.46 2.50 -9.46
C LYS A 15 -9.32 1.56 -9.84
N TRP A 16 -8.89 0.78 -8.85
CA TRP A 16 -7.82 -0.19 -9.02
C TRP A 16 -8.29 -1.58 -8.64
N VAL A 17 -7.74 -2.57 -9.32
CA VAL A 17 -7.99 -3.97 -9.04
C VAL A 17 -6.66 -4.72 -8.90
N MET A 18 -6.53 -5.52 -7.85
CA MET A 18 -5.31 -6.30 -7.63
C MET A 18 -5.18 -7.37 -8.72
N ASN A 19 -4.05 -7.39 -9.44
CA ASN A 19 -3.78 -8.41 -10.43
C ASN A 19 -3.30 -9.69 -9.73
N LYS A 20 -4.19 -10.67 -9.62
CA LYS A 20 -3.91 -11.96 -8.94
C LYS A 20 -2.84 -12.81 -9.60
N THR A 21 -2.63 -12.67 -10.91
CA THR A 21 -1.67 -13.48 -11.66
C THR A 21 -0.25 -12.98 -11.46
N LEU A 22 -0.08 -11.66 -11.34
CA LEU A 22 1.21 -11.01 -11.15
C LEU A 22 1.58 -10.86 -9.67
N SER A 23 0.58 -10.82 -8.78
CA SER A 23 0.81 -10.69 -7.34
C SER A 23 1.19 -12.02 -6.70
N THR A 24 1.97 -11.96 -5.62
CA THR A 24 2.19 -13.12 -4.75
C THR A 24 0.87 -13.55 -4.06
N PRO A 25 0.67 -14.85 -3.77
CA PRO A 25 -0.47 -15.31 -2.97
C PRO A 25 -0.58 -14.55 -1.64
N ILE A 26 -1.77 -14.05 -1.32
CA ILE A 26 -2.01 -13.16 -0.17
C ILE A 26 -2.41 -13.94 1.10
N GLU A 27 -2.84 -15.18 0.92
CA GLU A 27 -3.39 -16.05 1.97
C GLU A 27 -2.45 -16.24 3.17
N PRO A 28 -1.11 -16.36 3.00
CA PRO A 28 -0.18 -16.41 4.13
C PRO A 28 -0.22 -15.13 4.97
N GLY A 29 -0.39 -13.97 4.33
CA GLY A 29 -0.55 -12.68 5.01
C GLY A 29 -1.88 -12.59 5.76
N LEU A 30 -2.97 -13.03 5.15
CA LEU A 30 -4.30 -13.03 5.77
C LEU A 30 -4.40 -13.99 6.96
N ALA A 31 -3.77 -15.17 6.86
CA ALA A 31 -3.74 -16.17 7.93
C ALA A 31 -3.08 -15.65 9.21
N LEU A 32 -2.10 -14.74 9.08
CA LEU A 32 -1.45 -14.09 10.21
C LEU A 32 -2.34 -13.06 10.93
N GLN A 33 -3.42 -12.59 10.28
CA GLN A 33 -4.18 -11.42 10.71
C GLN A 33 -5.41 -11.76 11.59
N GLY A 34 -6.21 -12.78 11.28
CA GLY A 34 -7.18 -13.43 12.19
C GLY A 34 -8.27 -12.57 12.90
N VAL A 35 -9.09 -11.76 12.20
CA VAL A 35 -10.02 -10.79 12.85
C VAL A 35 -11.48 -10.78 12.31
N GLY A 36 -12.45 -10.40 13.17
CA GLY A 36 -13.89 -10.11 12.88
C GLY A 36 -14.32 -8.65 13.18
N TRP A 37 -15.55 -8.25 12.81
CA TRP A 37 -15.96 -6.88 12.45
C TRP A 37 -16.36 -5.86 13.57
N MET A 38 -16.05 -4.56 13.37
CA MET A 38 -16.82 -3.31 13.71
C MET A 38 -16.07 -2.03 13.26
N THR A 39 -16.74 -0.92 12.91
CA THR A 39 -16.15 0.33 12.32
C THR A 39 -16.27 1.59 13.22
N ARG A 40 -15.31 2.53 13.15
CA ARG A 40 -15.48 3.92 13.63
C ARG A 40 -14.54 4.99 12.99
N LYS A 41 -14.88 6.26 13.30
CA LYS A 41 -14.65 7.56 12.62
C LYS A 41 -13.20 8.11 12.59
N MET A 42 -12.90 8.97 11.60
CA MET A 42 -11.69 9.81 11.52
C MET A 42 -11.94 11.29 11.93
N PRO A 43 -10.99 11.99 12.56
CA PRO A 43 -11.05 13.44 12.80
C PRO A 43 -10.11 14.32 11.91
N SER A 44 -10.64 15.51 11.58
CA SER A 44 -10.14 16.88 11.33
C SER A 44 -8.88 17.23 10.48
N ALA A 45 -8.94 18.46 9.92
CA ALA A 45 -8.18 19.07 8.85
C ALA A 45 -6.80 19.66 9.23
N GLU A 46 -5.74 19.17 8.57
CA GLU A 46 -4.49 19.90 8.28
C GLU A 46 -4.18 19.72 6.78
N GLN A 47 -3.40 20.63 6.17
CA GLN A 47 -3.00 20.52 4.75
C GLN A 47 -1.86 19.49 4.59
N PHE A 48 -2.21 18.22 4.46
CA PHE A 48 -1.30 17.15 4.06
C PHE A 48 -1.81 16.49 2.78
N THR A 49 -0.92 15.86 2.01
CA THR A 49 -1.34 15.10 0.83
C THR A 49 -2.27 13.96 1.27
N HIS A 50 -3.46 13.92 0.67
CA HIS A 50 -4.42 12.85 0.88
C HIS A 50 -4.34 11.90 -0.30
N VAL A 51 -4.23 10.61 -0.01
CA VAL A 51 -4.31 9.55 -1.02
C VAL A 51 -5.57 8.75 -0.74
N GLU A 52 -6.46 8.66 -1.72
CA GLU A 52 -7.67 7.84 -1.66
C GLU A 52 -7.62 6.80 -2.78
N ILE A 53 -7.66 5.52 -2.40
CA ILE A 53 -7.64 4.40 -3.34
C ILE A 53 -8.87 3.55 -3.06
N GLU A 54 -9.73 3.41 -4.08
CA GLU A 54 -10.80 2.41 -4.08
C GLU A 54 -10.26 1.11 -4.66
N GLN A 55 -10.08 0.12 -3.79
CA GLN A 55 -9.73 -1.23 -4.20
C GLN A 55 -11.00 -2.03 -4.43
N THR A 56 -11.17 -2.49 -5.67
CA THR A 56 -12.20 -3.48 -5.98
C THR A 56 -11.67 -4.86 -5.59
N GLY A 57 -12.39 -5.54 -4.70
CA GLY A 57 -11.95 -6.83 -4.18
C GLY A 57 -11.93 -7.90 -5.27
N THR A 58 -10.91 -8.76 -5.25
CA THR A 58 -10.72 -9.77 -6.30
C THR A 58 -10.97 -11.18 -5.76
N GLY A 59 -11.76 -11.98 -6.50
CA GLY A 59 -12.13 -13.36 -6.17
C GLY A 59 -12.71 -13.57 -4.76
N GLY A 60 -13.86 -12.93 -4.49
CA GLY A 60 -14.67 -13.16 -3.28
C GLY A 60 -14.39 -12.21 -2.11
N MET A 61 -13.30 -11.44 -2.16
CA MET A 61 -13.00 -10.41 -1.16
C MET A 61 -13.84 -9.15 -1.39
N LYS A 62 -14.29 -8.48 -0.31
CA LYS A 62 -14.97 -7.18 -0.42
C LYS A 62 -13.95 -6.11 -0.83
N GLY A 63 -14.37 -5.13 -1.62
CA GLY A 63 -13.54 -3.95 -1.85
C GLY A 63 -13.23 -3.21 -0.55
N SER A 64 -12.19 -2.40 -0.55
CA SER A 64 -11.84 -1.50 0.55
C SER A 64 -11.49 -0.13 0.00
N THR A 65 -11.76 0.91 0.79
CA THR A 65 -11.30 2.26 0.49
C THR A 65 -10.16 2.57 1.45
N GLU A 66 -8.97 2.78 0.91
CA GLU A 66 -7.81 3.22 1.68
C GLU A 66 -7.72 4.75 1.59
N LYS A 67 -7.90 5.43 2.72
CA LYS A 67 -7.65 6.86 2.86
C LYS A 67 -6.39 7.06 3.68
N ARG A 68 -5.38 7.71 3.11
CA ARG A 68 -4.09 7.97 3.77
C ARG A 68 -3.83 9.46 3.87
N CYS A 69 -3.32 9.85 5.03
CA CYS A 69 -2.79 11.18 5.30
C CYS A 69 -1.26 11.06 5.30
N LEU A 70 -0.58 11.79 4.43
CA LEU A 70 0.88 11.70 4.29
C LEU A 70 1.60 12.70 5.20
N ASP A 71 1.33 12.61 6.50
CA ASP A 71 1.88 13.47 7.55
C ASP A 71 2.67 12.68 8.61
N TYR A 72 2.80 11.37 8.41
CA TYR A 72 3.46 10.44 9.32
C TYR A 72 2.89 10.41 10.75
N ASN A 73 1.60 10.74 10.91
CA ASN A 73 0.91 10.57 12.19
C ASN A 73 0.11 9.27 12.20
N PHE A 74 0.24 8.50 13.28
CA PHE A 74 -0.58 7.32 13.52
C PHE A 74 -2.06 7.69 13.61
N ARG A 75 -2.88 6.96 12.86
CA ARG A 75 -4.33 7.03 12.89
C ARG A 75 -4.90 5.65 13.06
N ASP A 76 -5.91 5.54 13.91
CA ASP A 76 -6.66 4.31 14.08
C ASP A 76 -7.40 3.97 12.79
N HIS A 77 -7.35 2.71 12.43
CA HIS A 77 -8.04 2.16 11.29
C HIS A 77 -8.50 0.75 11.63
N SER A 78 -9.74 0.45 11.26
CA SER A 78 -10.30 -0.88 11.41
C SER A 78 -10.99 -1.26 10.12
N ASP A 79 -10.50 -2.30 9.44
CA ASP A 79 -11.20 -2.90 8.32
C ASP A 79 -11.15 -4.44 8.36
N TRP A 80 -11.89 -5.06 7.45
CA TRP A 80 -12.02 -6.51 7.39
C TRP A 80 -10.72 -7.21 6.93
N LEU A 81 -9.81 -6.47 6.28
CA LEU A 81 -8.56 -6.97 5.70
C LEU A 81 -7.41 -6.87 6.71
N PHE A 82 -7.31 -5.76 7.45
CA PHE A 82 -6.22 -5.45 8.38
C PHE A 82 -6.62 -5.55 9.85
N GLY A 83 -7.90 -5.73 10.19
CA GLY A 83 -8.34 -5.76 11.59
C GLY A 83 -8.19 -4.40 12.28
N HIS A 84 -8.14 -4.39 13.62
CA HIS A 84 -7.93 -3.16 14.41
C HIS A 84 -6.44 -2.83 14.49
N VAL A 85 -6.09 -1.73 13.82
CA VAL A 85 -4.71 -1.30 13.63
C VAL A 85 -4.58 0.20 13.82
N LYS A 86 -3.36 0.66 13.98
CA LYS A 86 -2.98 2.05 13.73
C LYS A 86 -2.03 2.09 12.54
N GLY A 87 -2.22 3.05 11.66
CA GLY A 87 -1.40 3.23 10.47
C GLY A 87 -0.88 4.65 10.36
N GLN A 88 0.34 4.80 9.84
CA GLN A 88 0.91 6.08 9.46
C GLN A 88 1.50 5.98 8.05
N SER A 89 1.55 7.09 7.34
CA SER A 89 2.07 7.12 5.96
C SER A 89 2.83 8.40 5.68
N LYS A 90 3.84 8.33 4.82
CA LYS A 90 4.64 9.49 4.39
C LYS A 90 5.25 9.28 3.01
N TRP A 91 5.66 10.39 2.39
CA TRP A 91 6.64 10.37 1.32
C TRP A 91 7.97 9.79 1.80
N ILE A 92 8.65 9.04 0.94
CA ILE A 92 9.97 8.47 1.23
C ILE A 92 10.82 8.42 -0.03
N SER A 93 12.11 8.75 0.09
CA SER A 93 13.07 8.54 -1.00
C SER A 93 13.58 7.09 -1.03
N ALA A 94 13.97 6.61 -2.21
CA ALA A 94 14.56 5.28 -2.36
C ALA A 94 15.81 5.05 -1.48
N ALA A 95 16.55 6.12 -1.19
CA ALA A 95 17.75 6.08 -0.36
C ALA A 95 17.44 5.78 1.12
N GLU A 96 16.25 6.12 1.60
CA GLU A 96 15.82 5.89 2.99
C GLU A 96 15.24 4.48 3.21
N ILE A 97 14.99 3.71 2.14
CA ILE A 97 14.49 2.34 2.25
C ILE A 97 15.67 1.41 2.50
N THR A 98 15.72 0.82 3.70
CA THR A 98 16.84 -0.02 4.15
C THR A 98 16.60 -1.51 4.00
N ASP A 99 15.34 -1.95 3.90
CA ASP A 99 14.99 -3.36 3.74
C ASP A 99 15.13 -3.78 2.28
N ASP A 100 15.91 -4.83 2.02
CA ASP A 100 16.27 -5.28 0.68
C ASP A 100 15.04 -5.64 -0.17
N PHE A 101 14.06 -6.32 0.44
CA PHE A 101 12.82 -6.67 -0.25
C PHE A 101 12.02 -5.40 -0.56
N LEU A 102 11.82 -4.52 0.42
CA LEU A 102 11.06 -3.29 0.24
C LEU A 102 11.68 -2.34 -0.80
N LYS A 103 13.01 -2.34 -0.96
CA LYS A 103 13.74 -1.51 -1.92
C LYS A 103 13.75 -2.05 -3.35
N SER A 104 13.42 -3.33 -3.53
CA SER A 104 13.66 -4.01 -4.81
C SER A 104 12.71 -3.61 -5.94
N GLY A 105 13.26 -3.46 -7.16
CA GLY A 105 12.51 -3.56 -8.42
C GLY A 105 11.64 -2.35 -8.79
N TRP A 106 11.91 -1.17 -8.23
CA TRP A 106 11.17 0.06 -8.54
C TRP A 106 11.66 0.76 -9.81
N ILE A 107 10.74 1.43 -10.50
CA ILE A 107 11.07 2.45 -11.50
C ILE A 107 11.32 3.76 -10.74
N GLU A 108 12.51 4.32 -10.87
CA GLU A 108 12.96 5.51 -10.10
C GLU A 108 13.32 6.69 -11.02
N THR A 109 12.64 6.80 -12.17
CA THR A 109 12.87 7.91 -13.11
C THR A 109 12.26 9.22 -12.59
N ASP A 110 12.70 10.35 -13.16
CA ASP A 110 12.13 11.66 -12.83
C ASP A 110 10.60 11.74 -13.06
N ALA A 111 10.06 10.94 -13.98
CA ALA A 111 8.63 10.86 -14.24
C ALA A 111 7.82 10.25 -13.08
N GLU A 112 8.48 9.49 -12.19
CA GLU A 112 7.84 8.84 -11.04
C GLU A 112 7.83 9.70 -9.77
N LYS A 113 8.51 10.86 -9.80
CA LYS A 113 8.52 11.80 -8.69
C LYS A 113 7.12 12.34 -8.46
N GLY A 114 6.63 12.19 -7.24
CA GLY A 114 5.30 12.67 -6.84
C GLY A 114 5.28 13.41 -5.50
N GLY A 115 6.32 13.25 -4.68
CA GLY A 115 6.44 13.95 -3.41
C GLY A 115 6.94 15.39 -3.55
N PRO A 116 6.71 16.23 -2.52
CA PRO A 116 7.03 17.66 -2.54
C PRO A 116 8.54 17.96 -2.71
N ASN A 117 9.42 17.00 -2.39
CA ASN A 117 10.86 17.12 -2.55
C ASN A 117 11.41 16.17 -3.64
N GLY A 118 10.54 15.64 -4.50
CA GLY A 118 10.93 14.70 -5.55
C GLY A 118 11.00 13.24 -5.09
N GLU A 119 10.31 12.88 -4.00
CA GLU A 119 10.15 11.49 -3.58
C GLU A 119 9.36 10.68 -4.62
N THR A 120 9.81 9.46 -4.89
CA THR A 120 9.20 8.53 -5.86
C THR A 120 8.27 7.51 -5.20
N HIS A 121 8.28 7.43 -3.86
CA HIS A 121 7.61 6.37 -3.11
C HIS A 121 6.79 6.88 -1.93
N LEU A 122 5.83 6.07 -1.52
CA LEU A 122 5.14 6.21 -0.25
C LEU A 122 5.48 5.06 0.67
N LEU A 123 5.79 5.40 1.92
CA LEU A 123 5.84 4.47 3.03
C LEU A 123 4.47 4.42 3.69
N SER A 124 3.99 3.21 3.96
CA SER A 124 2.87 2.96 4.87
C SER A 124 3.31 1.95 5.92
N HIS A 125 3.19 2.30 7.19
CA HIS A 125 3.48 1.42 8.31
C HIS A 125 2.22 1.21 9.14
N VAL A 126 1.92 -0.04 9.46
CA VAL A 126 0.72 -0.46 10.16
C VAL A 126 1.13 -1.37 11.32
N GLU A 127 0.56 -1.13 12.49
CA GLU A 127 0.73 -1.94 13.69
C GLU A 127 -0.62 -2.48 14.15
N SER A 128 -0.71 -3.78 14.41
CA SER A 128 -1.88 -4.39 15.01
C SER A 128 -1.95 -4.13 16.51
N TYR A 129 -3.13 -3.72 16.98
CA TYR A 129 -3.39 -3.60 18.42
C TYR A 129 -3.52 -4.96 19.10
N ASP A 130 -4.14 -5.92 18.41
CA ASP A 130 -4.62 -7.15 19.04
C ASP A 130 -3.76 -8.38 18.70
N ALA A 131 -3.22 -8.43 17.48
CA ALA A 131 -2.59 -9.63 16.94
C ALA A 131 -1.05 -9.57 16.91
N GLY A 132 -0.45 -8.44 17.33
CA GLY A 132 1.00 -8.28 17.53
C GLY A 132 1.86 -8.33 16.26
N TRP A 133 1.25 -8.22 15.08
CA TRP A 133 1.97 -8.11 13.81
C TRP A 133 2.12 -6.66 13.37
N THR A 134 3.13 -6.40 12.54
CA THR A 134 3.34 -5.13 11.84
C THR A 134 3.37 -5.37 10.33
N ALA A 135 2.99 -4.37 9.55
CA ALA A 135 3.13 -4.38 8.10
C ALA A 135 3.79 -3.08 7.64
N THR A 136 4.92 -3.21 6.94
CA THR A 136 5.61 -2.10 6.28
C THR A 136 5.46 -2.24 4.79
N GLN A 137 5.01 -1.17 4.12
CA GLN A 137 4.74 -1.17 2.70
C GLN A 137 5.48 -0.02 2.03
N ILE A 138 6.10 -0.31 0.90
CA ILE A 138 6.59 0.70 -0.05
C ILE A 138 5.71 0.63 -1.29
N TRP A 139 5.22 1.80 -1.69
CA TRP A 139 4.35 1.97 -2.83
C TRP A 139 5.10 2.72 -3.93
N GLY A 140 4.93 2.29 -5.18
CA GLY A 140 5.60 2.88 -6.33
C GLY A 140 5.14 2.23 -7.63
N PHE A 141 5.92 2.44 -8.69
CA PHE A 141 5.68 1.81 -9.98
C PHE A 141 6.78 0.81 -10.34
N LYS A 142 6.37 -0.26 -11.01
CA LYS A 142 7.24 -1.34 -11.46
C LYS A 142 6.95 -1.71 -12.89
N GLU A 143 7.97 -2.17 -13.59
CA GLU A 143 7.80 -2.88 -14.86
C GLU A 143 7.47 -4.34 -14.55
N CYS A 144 6.35 -4.81 -15.07
CA CYS A 144 5.91 -6.20 -14.92
C CYS A 144 6.51 -7.09 -16.01
N SER A 145 6.41 -8.41 -15.84
CA SER A 145 6.91 -9.41 -16.80
C SER A 145 6.26 -9.33 -18.19
N ASP A 146 5.12 -8.67 -18.32
CA ASP A 146 4.45 -8.36 -19.59
C ASP A 146 4.89 -7.02 -20.21
N GLY A 147 5.93 -6.39 -19.65
CA GLY A 147 6.50 -5.12 -20.10
C GLY A 147 5.65 -3.89 -19.74
N GLN A 148 4.61 -4.04 -18.91
CA GLN A 148 3.74 -2.92 -18.55
C GLN A 148 4.14 -2.29 -17.22
N ARG A 149 4.07 -0.96 -17.17
CA ARG A 149 4.17 -0.17 -15.93
C ARG A 149 2.88 -0.34 -15.12
N ARG A 150 3.01 -0.81 -13.88
CA ARG A 150 1.89 -0.91 -12.94
C ARG A 150 2.20 -0.29 -11.59
N TYR A 151 1.15 0.24 -10.96
CA TYR A 151 1.18 0.57 -9.56
C TYR A 151 1.41 -0.72 -8.76
N ALA A 152 2.39 -0.71 -7.85
CA ALA A 152 2.79 -1.87 -7.10
C ALA A 152 3.09 -1.54 -5.64
N ARG A 153 3.03 -2.57 -4.81
CA ARG A 153 3.40 -2.52 -3.39
C ARG A 153 4.32 -3.68 -3.06
N ASN A 154 5.48 -3.39 -2.48
CA ASN A 154 6.22 -4.40 -1.72
C ASN A 154 5.79 -4.25 -0.26
N VAL A 155 5.38 -5.35 0.35
CA VAL A 155 4.87 -5.41 1.72
C VAL A 155 5.64 -6.45 2.51
N VAL A 156 6.14 -6.06 3.67
CA VAL A 156 6.69 -6.98 4.66
C VAL A 156 5.74 -7.02 5.85
N ILE A 157 5.17 -8.18 6.13
CA ILE A 157 4.41 -8.46 7.34
C ILE A 157 5.31 -9.23 8.30
N ALA A 158 5.42 -8.77 9.55
CA ALA A 158 6.25 -9.42 10.56
C ALA A 158 5.47 -9.65 11.86
N LYS A 159 5.66 -10.81 12.48
CA LYS A 159 5.10 -11.17 13.79
C LYS A 159 6.08 -12.06 14.55
N GLY A 160 6.69 -11.52 15.61
CA GLY A 160 7.77 -12.23 16.30
C GLY A 160 8.94 -12.53 15.35
N SER A 161 9.28 -13.81 15.18
CA SER A 161 10.31 -14.26 14.23
C SER A 161 9.76 -14.55 12.82
N GLU A 162 8.45 -14.51 12.63
CA GLU A 162 7.82 -14.77 11.34
C GLU A 162 7.84 -13.51 10.47
N ARG A 163 8.14 -13.71 9.19
CA ARG A 163 8.20 -12.66 8.16
C ARG A 163 7.58 -13.18 6.88
N VAL A 164 6.70 -12.40 6.29
CA VAL A 164 6.07 -12.66 5.00
C VAL A 164 6.31 -11.47 4.08
N GLU A 165 6.81 -11.75 2.89
CA GLU A 165 7.09 -10.78 1.85
C GLU A 165 6.05 -10.93 0.74
N LEU A 166 5.33 -9.85 0.45
CA LEU A 166 4.29 -9.82 -0.56
C LEU A 166 4.60 -8.75 -1.59
N GLN A 167 4.45 -9.11 -2.86
CA GLN A 167 4.53 -8.17 -3.97
C GLN A 167 3.16 -8.12 -4.65
N LEU A 168 2.56 -6.94 -4.63
CA LEU A 168 1.21 -6.71 -5.13
C LEU A 168 1.27 -5.78 -6.34
N TYR A 169 0.57 -6.13 -7.41
CA TYR A 169 0.43 -5.31 -8.61
C TYR A 169 -1.03 -4.95 -8.81
N TYR A 170 -1.29 -3.73 -9.27
CA TYR A 170 -2.63 -3.20 -9.45
C TYR A 170 -2.84 -2.77 -10.90
N ASP A 171 -3.91 -3.28 -11.47
CA ASP A 171 -4.43 -2.84 -12.76
C ASP A 171 -5.34 -1.62 -12.57
N TYR A 172 -5.16 -0.61 -13.40
CA TYR A 172 -6.05 0.53 -13.48
C TYR A 172 -7.34 0.16 -14.22
N LEU A 173 -8.48 0.64 -13.72
CA LEU A 173 -9.78 0.42 -14.35
C LEU A 173 -10.36 1.70 -14.97
N GLU A 174 -10.54 2.76 -14.18
CA GLU A 174 -11.10 4.06 -14.60
C GLU A 174 -10.83 5.17 -13.59
#